data_AF-A0A1T1HLV5-F1
#
_entry.id   AF-A0A1T1HLV5-F1
#
_cell.length_a   1.000
_cell.length_b   1.000
_cell.length_c   1.000
_cell.angle_alpha   90.00
_cell.angle_beta   90.00
_cell.angle_gamma   90.00
#
_symmetry.space_group_name_H-M   'P 1'
#
loop_
_entity.id
_entity.type
_entity.pdbx_description
1 polymer ?
#
loop_
_entity_poly.entity_id
_entity_poly.type
_entity_poly.pdbx_seq_one_letter_code
_entity_poly.pdbx_strand_id
1 'polypeptide(L)' 'MNRRKKIQQLLKAHAKKASAKLAPASKSKYISKADRLKLAAEADQDANLAADSESV' A
#
# COMPACT_ATOMS: atom_id res chain seq x y z
N MET A 1 -33.54 13.37 -11.45
CA MET A 1 -32.06 13.38 -11.43
C MET A 1 -31.59 14.76 -11.86
N ASN A 2 -31.23 15.63 -10.92
CA ASN A 2 -30.80 17.00 -11.22
C ASN A 2 -29.30 17.01 -11.56
N ARG A 3 -28.90 17.76 -12.60
CA ARG A 3 -27.50 17.90 -13.04
C ARG A 3 -26.56 18.25 -11.87
N ARG A 4 -27.01 19.11 -10.96
CA ARG A 4 -26.29 19.47 -9.72
C ARG A 4 -25.98 18.26 -8.84
N LYS A 5 -26.94 17.37 -8.60
CA LYS A 5 -26.74 16.15 -7.79
C LYS A 5 -25.74 15.19 -8.46
N LYS A 6 -25.82 15.04 -9.78
CA LYS A 6 -24.90 14.19 -10.56
C LYS A 6 -23.46 14.71 -10.50
N ILE A 7 -23.25 16.02 -10.67
CA ILE A 7 -21.93 16.64 -10.56
C ILE A 7 -21.35 16.44 -9.15
N GLN A 8 -22.14 16.70 -8.11
CA GLN A 8 -21.69 16.50 -6.72
C GLN A 8 -21.31 15.04 -6.43
N GLN A 9 -22.07 14.07 -6.96
CA GLN A 9 -21.77 12.66 -6.81
C GLN A 9 -20.44 12.28 -7.47
N LEU A 10 -20.20 12.77 -8.71
CA LEU A 10 -18.96 12.53 -9.43
C LEU A 10 -17.75 13.13 -8.70
N LEU A 11 -17.84 14.40 -8.28
CA LEU A 11 -16.75 15.09 -7.57
C LEU A 11 -16.37 14.37 -6.27
N LYS A 12 -17.37 13.91 -5.49
CA LYS A 12 -17.12 13.12 -4.27
C LYS A 12 -16.42 11.80 -4.58
N ALA A 13 -16.83 11.11 -5.64
CA ALA A 13 -16.20 9.86 -6.04
C ALA A 13 -14.73 10.06 -6.48
N HIS A 14 -14.45 11.12 -7.24
CA HIS A 14 -13.09 11.46 -7.65
C HIS A 14 -12.20 11.84 -6.45
N ALA A 15 -12.71 12.66 -5.53
CA ALA A 15 -11.99 13.03 -4.31
C ALA A 15 -11.64 11.79 -3.47
N LYS A 16 -12.59 10.87 -3.27
CA LYS A 16 -12.36 9.61 -2.54
C LYS A 16 -11.31 8.70 -3.22
N LYS A 17 -11.32 8.66 -4.56
CA LYS A 17 -10.32 7.88 -5.32
C LYS A 17 -8.92 8.49 -5.23
N ALA A 18 -8.81 9.82 -5.25
CA ALA A 18 -7.53 10.50 -5.10
C ALA A 18 -6.95 10.33 -3.68
N SER A 19 -7.80 10.50 -2.65
CA SER A 19 -7.35 10.32 -1.26
C SER A 19 -6.95 8.89 -0.94
N ALA A 20 -7.62 7.89 -1.50
CA ALA A 20 -7.25 6.49 -1.30
C ALA A 20 -5.89 6.11 -1.91
N LYS A 21 -5.43 6.82 -2.94
CA LYS A 21 -4.11 6.58 -3.55
C LYS A 21 -2.97 7.23 -2.77
N LEU A 22 -3.25 8.38 -2.15
CA LEU A 22 -2.26 9.16 -1.39
C LEU A 22 -2.19 8.75 0.08
N ALA A 23 -3.27 8.19 0.63
CA ALA A 23 -3.30 7.78 2.02
C ALA A 23 -2.48 6.50 2.22
N PRO A 24 -1.45 6.51 3.08
CA PRO A 24 -0.81 5.28 3.52
C PRO A 24 -1.85 4.39 4.23
N ALA A 25 -1.69 3.07 4.16
CA ALA A 25 -2.53 2.16 4.90
C ALA A 25 -2.48 2.52 6.39
N SER A 26 -3.60 3.01 6.93
CA SER A 26 -3.67 3.57 8.29
C SER A 26 -3.46 2.54 9.40
N LYS A 27 -3.44 1.25 9.04
CA LYS A 27 -3.17 0.15 9.94
C LYS A 27 -2.01 -0.65 9.38
N SER A 28 -1.05 -0.99 10.23
CA SER A 28 -0.07 -2.03 9.93
C SER A 28 -0.83 -3.29 9.54
N LYS A 29 -0.43 -3.89 8.42
CA LYS A 29 -1.05 -5.13 7.95
C LYS A 29 -0.95 -6.15 9.06
N TYR A 30 -2.09 -6.69 9.51
CA TYR A 30 -2.06 -7.78 10.46
C TYR A 30 -1.49 -9.01 9.74
N ILE A 31 -0.31 -9.41 10.16
CA ILE A 31 0.44 -10.54 9.62
C ILE A 31 0.38 -11.62 10.70
N SER A 32 -0.08 -12.82 10.33
CA SER A 32 -0.13 -13.96 11.24
C SER A 32 1.29 -14.36 11.69
N LYS A 33 1.42 -15.12 12.79
CA LYS A 33 2.74 -15.57 13.26
C LYS A 33 3.51 -16.34 12.17
N ALA A 34 2.80 -17.13 11.35
CA ALA A 34 3.40 -17.87 10.25
C ALA A 34 3.90 -16.95 9.13
N ASP A 35 3.11 -15.94 8.77
CA ASP A 35 3.47 -15.02 7.69
C ASP A 35 4.61 -14.08 8.11
N ARG A 36 4.74 -13.77 9.41
CA ARG A 36 5.85 -12.97 9.95
C ARG A 36 7.18 -13.72 9.84
N LEU A 37 7.18 -15.04 10.05
CA LEU A 37 8.37 -15.86 9.88
C LEU A 37 8.80 -15.95 8.41
N LYS A 38 7.84 -16.04 7.48
CA LYS A 38 8.12 -16.03 6.03
C LYS A 38 8.69 -14.69 5.58
N LEU A 39 8.10 -13.58 6.02
CA LEU A 39 8.59 -12.24 5.69
C LEU A 39 9.95 -11.92 6.31
N ALA A 40 10.25 -12.44 7.51
CA ALA A 40 11.59 -12.32 8.08
C ALA A 40 12.61 -13.12 7.26
N ALA A 41 12.29 -14.35 6.88
CA ALA A 41 13.15 -15.17 6.03
C ALA A 41 13.38 -14.55 4.64
N GLU A 42 12.35 -13.95 4.02
CA GLU A 42 12.50 -13.24 2.73
C GLU A 42 13.29 -11.93 2.88
N ALA A 43 13.05 -11.16 3.95
CA ALA A 43 13.83 -9.93 4.21
C ALA A 43 15.30 -10.21 4.50
N ASP A 44 15.62 -11.31 5.19
CA ASP A 44 17.00 -11.76 5.42
C ASP A 44 17.68 -12.25 4.13
N GLN A 45 16.91 -12.76 3.16
CA GLN A 45 17.42 -13.10 1.82
C GLN A 45 17.65 -11.84 1.00
N ASP A 46 16.69 -10.92 0.95
CA ASP A 46 16.82 -9.66 0.20
C ASP A 46 17.95 -8.76 0.76
N ALA A 47 18.17 -8.76 2.08
CA ALA A 47 19.29 -8.04 2.71
C ALA A 47 20.66 -8.67 2.37
N ASN A 48 20.75 -10.00 2.27
CA ASN A 48 21.98 -10.67 1.82
C ASN A 48 22.25 -10.43 0.33
N LEU A 49 21.21 -10.45 -0.51
CA LEU A 49 21.36 -10.15 -1.95
C LEU A 49 21.73 -8.69 -2.22
N ALA A 50 21.26 -7.75 -1.40
CA ALA A 50 21.65 -6.33 -1.52
C ALA A 50 23.13 -6.10 -1.17
N ALA A 51 23.64 -6.79 -0.13
CA ALA A 51 25.03 -6.66 0.32
C ALA A 51 26.06 -7.19 -0.69
N ASP A 52 25.70 -8.17 -1.52
CA ASP A 52 26.57 -8.69 -2.59
C ASP A 52 26.65 -7.77 -3.83
N SER A 53 25.73 -6.82 -3.99
CA SER A 53 25.66 -5.94 -5.16
C SER A 53 26.40 -4.60 -5.03
N GLU A 54 26.88 -4.27 -3.83
CA GLU A 54 27.59 -3.00 -3.52
C GLU A 54 29.13 -3.15 -3.49
N SER A 55 29.67 -4.28 -3.97
CA SER A 55 31.12 -4.56 -3.99
C SER A 55 31.68 -4.95 -5.37
N VAL A 56 31.39 -4.19 -6.43
CA VAL A 56 32.19 -4.21 -7.68
C VAL A 56 32.33 -2.81 -8.26
#